data_AF-A0A7C5XX67-F1
#
_entry.id   AF-A0A7C5XX67-F1
#
_cell.length_a   1.000
_cell.length_b   1.000
_cell.length_c   1.000
_cell.angle_alpha   90.00
_cell.angle_beta   90.00
_cell.angle_gamma   90.00
#
_symmetry.space_group_name_H-M   'P 1'
#
loop_
_entity.id
_entity.type
_entity.pdbx_description
1 polymer ?
#
loop_
_entity_poly.entity_id
_entity_poly.type
_entity_poly.pdbx_seq_one_letter_code
_entity_poly.pdbx_strand_id
1 'polypeptide(L)'
;MSDELESLCGGLPPEICKQLVAEQQIIKIRLEKRKFNKEVTIIEGLDGYDDLRKIASMLKSKLATGGTAKDGRIELQGDHRYK
;
A
#
# COMPACT_ATOMS: atom_id res chain seq x y z
N MET A 1 -13.80 -8.00 -10.93
CA MET A 1 -13.51 -7.72 -9.50
C MET A 1 -14.27 -8.66 -8.57
N SER A 2 -15.59 -8.86 -8.75
CA SER A 2 -16.36 -9.90 -8.07
C SER A 2 -16.01 -11.32 -8.57
N ASP A 3 -15.86 -11.50 -9.89
CA ASP A 3 -15.63 -12.82 -10.49
C ASP A 3 -14.24 -13.41 -10.19
N GLU A 4 -13.21 -12.59 -10.01
CA GLU A 4 -11.85 -13.03 -9.65
C GLU A 4 -11.75 -13.44 -8.18
N LEU A 5 -12.49 -12.78 -7.29
CA LEU A 5 -12.57 -13.19 -5.88
C LEU A 5 -13.36 -14.50 -5.72
N GLU A 6 -14.42 -14.69 -6.49
CA GLU A 6 -15.23 -15.91 -6.43
C GLU A 6 -14.48 -17.12 -6.99
N SER A 7 -13.69 -16.93 -8.05
CA SER A 7 -12.80 -17.97 -8.62
C SER A 7 -11.65 -18.36 -7.68
N LEU A 8 -11.16 -17.45 -6.83
CA LEU A 8 -10.04 -17.70 -5.92
C LEU A 8 -10.49 -18.34 -4.59
N CYS A 9 -11.73 -18.05 -4.18
CA CYS A 9 -12.24 -18.35 -2.84
C CYS A 9 -13.29 -19.48 -2.80
N GLY A 10 -13.69 -20.04 -3.95
CA GLY A 10 -14.87 -20.88 -4.16
C GLY A 10 -15.23 -21.89 -3.06
N GLY A 11 -15.92 -21.44 -2.01
CA GLY A 11 -16.43 -22.25 -0.91
C GLY A 11 -15.52 -22.43 0.31
N LEU A 12 -14.38 -21.73 0.39
CA LEU A 12 -13.47 -21.81 1.54
C LEU A 12 -13.96 -20.96 2.73
N PRO A 13 -13.66 -21.37 3.97
CA PRO A 13 -13.90 -20.55 5.16
C PRO A 13 -13.28 -19.14 5.02
N PRO A 14 -13.97 -18.08 5.48
CA PRO A 14 -13.57 -16.68 5.24
C PRO A 14 -12.18 -16.33 5.80
N GLU A 15 -11.75 -17.03 6.84
CA GLU A 15 -10.42 -16.90 7.43
C GLU A 15 -9.30 -17.32 6.46
N ILE A 16 -9.51 -18.42 5.73
CA ILE A 16 -8.54 -18.96 4.76
C ILE A 16 -8.46 -18.06 3.53
N CYS A 17 -9.61 -17.57 3.05
CA CYS A 17 -9.67 -16.61 1.95
C CYS A 17 -8.92 -15.31 2.28
N LYS A 18 -9.09 -14.77 3.49
CA LYS A 18 -8.38 -13.55 3.92
C LYS A 18 -6.86 -13.75 3.91
N GLN A 19 -6.40 -14.93 4.31
CA GLN A 19 -4.98 -15.29 4.30
C GLN A 19 -4.43 -15.41 2.87
N LEU A 20 -5.15 -16.09 1.98
CA LEU A 20 -4.77 -16.26 0.57
C LEU A 20 -4.69 -14.93 -0.19
N VAL A 21 -5.63 -14.02 0.07
CA VAL A 21 -5.64 -12.67 -0.55
C VAL A 21 -4.44 -11.85 -0.07
N ALA A 22 -4.08 -11.95 1.22
CA ALA A 22 -2.89 -11.29 1.75
C ALA A 22 -1.58 -11.88 1.17
N GLU A 23 -1.51 -13.19 0.94
CA GLU A 23 -0.35 -13.84 0.32
C GLU A 23 -0.15 -13.45 -1.16
N GLN A 24 -1.23 -13.12 -1.87
CA GLN A 24 -1.17 -12.69 -3.28
C GLN A 24 -0.95 -11.18 -3.44
N GLN A 25 -0.82 -10.45 -2.34
CA GLN A 25 -0.73 -9.00 -2.36
C GLN A 25 0.64 -8.52 -2.87
N ILE A 26 0.62 -7.83 -4.00
CA ILE A 26 1.83 -7.22 -4.59
C ILE A 26 1.90 -5.75 -4.18
N ILE A 27 2.86 -5.44 -3.31
CA ILE A 27 3.17 -4.05 -2.93
C ILE A 27 4.11 -3.43 -3.96
N LYS A 28 3.71 -2.29 -4.52
CA LYS A 28 4.52 -1.53 -5.49
C LYS A 28 5.07 -0.28 -4.83
N ILE A 29 6.40 -0.14 -4.85
CA ILE A 29 7.10 1.04 -4.35
C ILE A 29 7.82 1.70 -5.53
N ARG A 30 7.50 2.96 -5.80
CA ARG A 30 8.05 3.71 -6.94
C ARG A 30 8.36 5.16 -6.59
N LEU A 31 9.20 5.77 -7.41
CA LEU A 31 9.57 7.18 -7.27
C LEU A 31 8.78 8.01 -8.30
N GLU A 32 8.15 9.08 -7.84
CA GLU A 32 7.56 10.11 -8.68
C GLU A 32 8.28 11.45 -8.48
N LYS A 33 8.24 12.28 -9.52
CA LYS A 33 8.66 13.69 -9.44
C LYS A 33 7.43 14.59 -9.41
N ARG A 34 7.35 15.47 -8.43
CA ARG A 34 6.31 16.50 -8.28
C ARG A 34 6.87 17.89 -8.62
N LYS A 35 6.09 18.94 -8.33
CA LYS A 35 6.48 20.35 -8.57
C LYS A 35 7.90 20.62 -8.07
N PHE A 36 8.66 21.40 -8.83
CA PHE A 36 10.07 21.72 -8.55
C PHE A 36 10.99 20.49 -8.51
N ASN A 37 10.68 19.46 -9.31
CA ASN A 37 11.47 18.23 -9.41
C ASN A 37 11.66 17.53 -8.05
N LYS A 38 10.74 17.79 -7.09
CA LYS A 38 10.76 17.17 -5.76
C LYS A 38 10.39 15.70 -5.89
N GLU A 39 11.22 14.85 -5.32
CA GLU A 39 11.00 13.41 -5.28
C GLU A 39 9.94 13.05 -4.24
N VAL A 40 9.09 12.11 -4.60
CA VAL A 40 8.06 11.55 -3.73
C VAL A 40 8.04 10.04 -3.93
N THR A 41 8.18 9.30 -2.85
CA THR A 41 8.00 7.85 -2.84
C THR A 41 6.51 7.53 -2.77
N ILE A 42 6.05 6.67 -3.68
CA ILE A 42 4.68 6.21 -3.76
C ILE A 42 4.65 4.72 -3.41
N ILE A 43 3.75 4.35 -2.49
CA ILE A 43 3.52 2.97 -2.05
C ILE A 43 2.06 2.62 -2.34
N GLU A 44 1.85 1.62 -3.19
CA GLU A 44 0.55 1.15 -3.71
C GLU A 44 0.42 -0.37 -3.53
N GLY A 45 -0.79 -0.92 -3.64
CA GLY A 45 -1.05 -2.35 -3.47
C GLY A 45 -1.20 -2.79 -2.01
N LEU A 46 -1.62 -1.88 -1.13
CA LEU A 46 -1.93 -2.13 0.29
C LEU A 46 -3.43 -2.42 0.52
N ASP A 47 -4.12 -2.85 -0.53
CA ASP A 47 -5.54 -3.23 -0.51
C ASP A 47 -5.76 -4.41 0.46
N GLY A 48 -6.55 -4.21 1.52
CA GLY A 48 -6.76 -5.22 2.58
C GLY A 48 -6.17 -4.86 3.94
N TYR A 49 -5.38 -3.78 4.04
CA TYR A 49 -5.04 -3.19 5.33
C TYR A 49 -6.10 -2.17 5.75
N ASP A 50 -6.69 -2.39 6.92
CA ASP A 50 -7.81 -1.58 7.43
C ASP A 50 -7.42 -0.11 7.75
N ASP A 51 -6.11 0.23 7.79
CA ASP A 51 -5.69 1.59 8.13
C ASP A 51 -4.39 2.06 7.44
N LEU A 52 -4.51 2.49 6.18
CA LEU A 52 -3.43 3.16 5.44
C LEU A 52 -2.91 4.42 6.15
N ARG A 53 -3.75 5.12 6.93
CA ARG A 53 -3.34 6.35 7.64
C ARG A 53 -2.40 6.01 8.79
N LYS A 54 -2.66 4.93 9.51
CA LYS A 54 -1.78 4.42 10.57
C LYS A 54 -0.43 3.97 10.00
N ILE A 55 -0.44 3.24 8.87
CA ILE A 55 0.80 2.84 8.20
C ILE A 55 1.59 4.08 7.75
N ALA A 56 0.94 5.05 7.10
CA ALA A 56 1.58 6.29 6.70
C ALA A 56 2.14 7.08 7.90
N SER A 57 1.42 7.12 9.04
CA SER A 57 1.91 7.77 10.25
C SER A 57 3.17 7.09 10.79
N MET A 58 3.17 5.75 10.86
CA MET A 58 4.32 4.96 11.29
C MET A 58 5.55 5.17 10.38
N LEU A 59 5.36 5.14 9.06
CA LEU A 59 6.43 5.38 8.09
C LEU A 59 7.00 6.80 8.21
N LYS A 60 6.14 7.82 8.34
CA LYS A 60 6.57 9.22 8.54
C LYS A 60 7.44 9.38 9.78
N SER A 61 7.04 8.76 10.91
CA SER A 61 7.82 8.77 12.14
C SER A 61 9.17 8.07 11.97
N LYS A 62 9.19 6.90 11.32
CA LYS A 62 10.41 6.11 11.13
C LYS A 62 11.41 6.77 10.18
N LEU A 63 10.91 7.41 9.11
CA LEU A 63 11.73 8.00 8.04
C LEU A 63 11.97 9.50 8.22
N ALA A 64 11.45 10.09 9.30
CA ALA A 64 11.51 11.52 9.59
C ALA A 64 11.09 12.40 8.40
N THR A 65 9.97 12.04 7.76
CA THR A 65 9.51 12.70 6.52
C THR A 65 8.04 13.12 6.57
N GLY A 66 7.70 14.10 5.75
CA GLY A 66 6.32 14.46 5.46
C GLY A 66 5.66 13.46 4.50
N GLY A 67 4.34 13.41 4.50
CA GLY A 67 3.60 12.51 3.62
C GLY A 67 2.11 12.39 3.97
N THR A 68 1.38 11.64 3.16
CA THR A 68 -0.06 11.43 3.32
C THR A 68 -0.48 10.05 2.81
N ALA A 69 -1.65 9.59 3.25
CA ALA A 69 -2.36 8.48 2.63
C ALA A 69 -3.62 9.03 1.95
N LYS A 70 -3.77 8.79 0.65
CA LYS A 70 -4.93 9.19 -0.16
C LYS A 70 -5.05 8.26 -1.35
N ASP A 71 -6.24 8.13 -1.92
CA ASP A 71 -6.47 7.40 -3.17
C ASP A 71 -5.90 5.97 -3.17
N GLY A 72 -6.00 5.26 -2.04
CA GLY A 72 -5.48 3.88 -1.90
C GLY A 72 -3.96 3.75 -1.82
N ARG A 73 -3.23 4.86 -1.67
CA ARG A 73 -1.76 4.87 -1.66
C ARG A 73 -1.17 5.76 -0.57
N ILE A 74 0.10 5.52 -0.27
CA ILE A 74 0.91 6.36 0.62
C ILE A 74 1.90 7.15 -0.23
N GLU A 75 1.99 8.45 0.04
CA GLU A 75 2.96 9.36 -0.57
C GLU A 75 3.90 9.89 0.51
N LEU A 76 5.21 9.69 0.37
CA LEU A 76 6.26 10.16 1.29
C LEU A 76 7.21 11.10 0.56
N GLN A 77 7.61 12.21 1.18
CA GLN A 77 8.55 13.16 0.57
C GLN A 77 9.97 12.58 0.56
N GLY A 78 10.67 12.69 -0.58
CA GLY A 78 11.99 12.12 -0.82
C GLY A 78 11.96 10.68 -1.35
N ASP A 79 13.13 10.15 -1.70
CA ASP A 79 13.32 8.75 -2.11
C ASP A 79 13.60 7.85 -0.89
N HIS A 80 12.67 6.94 -0.61
CA HIS A 80 12.74 5.97 0.49
C HIS A 80 12.55 4.53 0.02
N ARG A 81 12.78 4.25 -1.27
CA ARG A 81 12.53 2.92 -1.85
C ARG A 81 13.34 1.78 -1.21
N TYR A 82 14.44 2.11 -0.54
CA TYR A 82 15.41 1.14 -0.01
C TYR A 82 15.71 1.34 1.49
N LYS A 83 14.78 1.95 2.25
CA LYS A 83 14.93 2.22 3.68
C LYS A 83 13.96 1.40 4.55
#